data_AF-A0A2E6TF91-F1
#
_entry.id   AF-A0A2E6TF91-F1
#
_cell.length_a   1.000
_cell.length_b   1.000
_cell.length_c   1.000
_cell.angle_alpha   90.00
_cell.angle_beta   90.00
_cell.angle_gamma   90.00
#
_symmetry.space_group_name_H-M   'P 1'
#
loop_
_entity.id
_entity.type
_entity.pdbx_description
1 polymer ?
#
loop_
_entity_poly.entity_id
_entity_poly.type
_entity_poly.pdbx_seq_one_letter_code
_entity_poly.pdbx_strand_id
1 'polypeptide(L)'
;MKRSAFSSLLLLLLTLGFLPCSLAGRVVANKPEGGATLSQIRLASIVAKERRLLALASEEKPMNEKELTRKIQDLVTDYESYLADNPKDVTALLLFGKFLRQVDQPGPATGIFLKADKIDSNLAVVKQQIANYLAEEGRVAEALPYLLRAVELSPKVATYHHQLGTFLFLFQEELIDLGITTKSSNDRNMMIAFRQAATLEPDNFEYRLRYAQSFFDVAKPDWNEALNLWRELASKSKSKVVEMEYLFLCQARVLMELDRPLEARRIIDRVHSPAMKATKSKLLELLVAPQASPPAVKPTPSKQKPSVKDKNAQINLRPNDKAQPSDEELFFDADLMKLAKIVERLEEEKLLRNLRVDAVRASYDDKGRIKMSLQALAELNRVGEQPSRNF
;
A
#
# COMPACT_ATOMS: atom_id res chain seq x y z
N MET A 1 -2.83 -12.87 21.05
CA MET A 1 -3.19 -11.48 21.39
C MET A 1 -2.34 -10.38 20.71
N LYS A 2 -1.16 -10.67 20.12
CA LYS A 2 -0.35 -9.65 19.38
C LYS A 2 -0.78 -9.36 17.92
N ARG A 3 -1.59 -10.23 17.29
CA ARG A 3 -2.01 -10.10 15.87
C ARG A 3 -3.04 -9.00 15.61
N SER A 4 -3.87 -8.65 16.59
CA SER A 4 -4.94 -7.65 16.43
C SER A 4 -4.42 -6.20 16.38
N ALA A 5 -3.35 -5.89 17.11
CA ALA A 5 -2.73 -4.56 17.05
C ALA A 5 -1.95 -4.30 15.76
N PHE A 6 -1.38 -5.36 15.16
CA PHE A 6 -0.68 -5.29 13.87
C PHE A 6 -1.65 -5.04 12.70
N SER A 7 -2.82 -5.70 12.70
CA SER A 7 -3.88 -5.48 11.69
C SER A 7 -4.42 -4.05 11.70
N SER A 8 -4.63 -3.46 12.89
CA SER A 8 -5.13 -2.08 13.02
C SER A 8 -4.12 -1.00 12.62
N LEU A 9 -2.81 -1.26 12.82
CA LEU A 9 -1.73 -0.34 12.40
C LEU A 9 -1.43 -0.45 10.89
N LEU A 10 -1.55 -1.66 10.34
CA LEU A 10 -1.47 -1.95 8.90
C LEU A 10 -2.62 -1.28 8.14
N LEU A 11 -3.84 -1.33 8.69
CA LEU A 11 -5.00 -0.62 8.15
C LEU A 11 -4.79 0.90 8.18
N LEU A 12 -4.15 1.46 9.22
CA LEU A 12 -3.92 2.90 9.34
C LEU A 12 -2.91 3.43 8.32
N LEU A 13 -1.84 2.67 8.03
CA LEU A 13 -0.81 3.06 7.06
C LEU A 13 -1.24 2.82 5.61
N LEU A 14 -2.06 1.81 5.34
CA LEU A 14 -2.70 1.61 4.03
C LEU A 14 -3.86 2.59 3.78
N THR A 15 -4.53 3.10 4.83
CA THR A 15 -5.63 4.08 4.69
C THR A 15 -5.19 5.54 4.64
N LEU A 16 -3.95 5.87 5.01
CA LEU A 16 -3.34 7.18 4.72
C LEU A 16 -3.14 7.43 3.21
N GLY A 17 -3.39 6.41 2.37
CA GLY A 17 -3.57 6.53 0.92
C GLY A 17 -4.98 6.87 0.42
N PHE A 18 -5.96 7.11 1.29
CA PHE A 18 -7.27 7.66 0.89
C PHE A 18 -7.19 9.19 0.70
N LEU A 19 -6.39 9.63 -0.26
CA LEU A 19 -6.83 10.81 -1.02
C LEU A 19 -7.93 10.34 -1.97
N PRO A 20 -8.96 11.17 -2.24
CA PRO A 20 -9.83 10.92 -3.37
C PRO A 20 -8.93 10.95 -4.59
N CYS A 21 -8.61 9.78 -5.13
CA CYS A 21 -7.96 9.67 -6.41
C CYS A 21 -8.95 10.29 -7.40
N SER A 22 -8.76 11.58 -7.70
CA SER A 22 -9.36 12.18 -8.87
C SER A 22 -8.63 11.57 -10.07
N LEU A 23 -8.98 10.34 -10.39
CA LEU A 23 -8.83 9.78 -11.72
C LEU A 23 -9.80 10.55 -12.62
N ALA A 24 -9.46 11.81 -12.88
CA ALA A 24 -9.63 12.41 -14.19
C ALA A 24 -8.45 11.96 -15.08
N GLY A 25 -8.06 10.69 -15.00
CA GLY A 25 -7.49 10.03 -16.16
C GLY A 25 -8.59 10.09 -17.20
N ARG A 26 -8.37 10.89 -18.25
CA ARG A 26 -9.17 10.82 -19.47
C ARG A 26 -9.18 9.35 -19.89
N VAL A 27 -10.23 8.63 -19.49
CA VAL A 27 -10.88 7.70 -20.41
C VAL A 27 -11.03 8.56 -21.65
N VAL A 28 -10.31 8.21 -22.71
CA VAL A 28 -10.61 8.74 -24.03
C VAL A 28 -12.06 8.37 -24.23
N ALA A 29 -12.94 9.31 -23.90
CA ALA A 29 -14.32 9.28 -24.27
C ALA A 29 -14.27 9.44 -25.79
N ASN A 30 -14.06 8.31 -26.48
CA ASN A 30 -14.79 8.12 -27.71
C ASN A 30 -16.23 8.39 -27.32
N LYS A 31 -16.69 9.59 -27.64
CA LYS A 31 -18.09 9.97 -27.62
C LYS A 31 -18.78 8.81 -28.33
N PRO A 32 -19.62 8.00 -27.65
CA PRO A 32 -20.46 7.08 -28.38
C PRO A 32 -21.34 7.98 -29.24
N GLU A 33 -21.19 7.88 -30.55
CA GLU A 33 -22.22 8.34 -31.46
C GLU A 33 -23.45 7.45 -31.20
N GLY A 34 -24.29 7.88 -30.26
CA GLY A 34 -25.43 7.11 -29.76
C GLY A 34 -25.75 7.48 -28.32
N GLY A 35 -27.02 7.73 -28.01
CA GLY A 35 -27.46 8.02 -26.64
C GLY A 35 -27.04 6.92 -25.65
N ALA A 36 -26.97 7.26 -24.36
CA ALA A 36 -26.61 6.30 -23.32
C ALA A 36 -27.55 5.08 -23.37
N THR A 37 -26.96 3.88 -23.34
CA THR A 37 -27.74 2.63 -23.35
C THR A 37 -28.53 2.49 -22.05
N LEU A 38 -29.62 1.70 -22.08
CA LEU A 38 -30.44 1.44 -20.89
C LEU A 38 -29.60 0.84 -19.74
N SER A 39 -28.62 -0.02 -20.05
CA SER A 39 -27.71 -0.59 -19.07
C SER A 39 -26.76 0.47 -18.49
N GLN A 40 -26.23 1.39 -19.30
CA GLN A 40 -25.41 2.49 -18.78
C GLN A 40 -26.21 3.43 -17.86
N ILE A 41 -27.46 3.75 -18.22
CA ILE A 41 -28.36 4.56 -17.39
C ILE A 41 -28.64 3.85 -16.06
N ARG A 42 -28.93 2.54 -16.11
CA ARG A 42 -29.17 1.73 -14.90
C ARG A 42 -27.94 1.72 -14.00
N LEU A 43 -26.75 1.42 -14.51
CA LEU A 43 -25.51 1.44 -13.70
C LEU A 43 -25.26 2.82 -13.07
N ALA A 44 -25.44 3.90 -13.85
CA ALA A 44 -25.30 5.26 -13.33
C ALA A 44 -26.28 5.57 -12.19
N SER A 45 -27.51 5.03 -12.25
CA SER A 45 -28.50 5.18 -11.18
C SER A 45 -28.09 4.47 -9.89
N ILE A 46 -27.47 3.28 -10.01
CA ILE A 46 -26.95 2.52 -8.87
C ILE A 46 -25.81 3.28 -8.21
N VAL A 47 -24.85 3.77 -9.00
CA VAL A 47 -23.73 4.57 -8.50
C VAL A 47 -24.21 5.88 -7.86
N ALA A 48 -25.24 6.51 -8.41
CA ALA A 48 -25.83 7.71 -7.80
C ALA A 48 -26.50 7.39 -6.44
N LYS A 49 -27.17 6.24 -6.32
CA LYS A 49 -27.74 5.76 -5.06
C LYS A 49 -26.66 5.47 -4.02
N GLU A 50 -25.57 4.81 -4.43
CA GLU A 50 -24.38 4.58 -3.59
C GLU A 50 -23.82 5.87 -3.03
N ARG A 51 -23.50 6.84 -3.89
CA ARG A 51 -22.92 8.12 -3.47
C ARG A 51 -23.80 8.87 -2.47
N ARG A 52 -25.13 8.86 -2.69
CA ARG A 52 -26.10 9.46 -1.76
C ARG A 52 -26.08 8.74 -0.41
N LEU A 53 -26.05 7.41 -0.42
CA LEU A 53 -26.02 6.63 0.82
C LEU A 53 -24.75 6.91 1.64
N LEU A 54 -23.58 6.92 0.99
CA LEU A 54 -22.30 7.18 1.65
C LEU A 54 -22.18 8.63 2.16
N ALA A 55 -22.78 9.60 1.44
CA ALA A 55 -22.83 10.98 1.89
C ALA A 55 -23.68 11.14 3.17
N LEU A 56 -24.87 10.54 3.21
CA LEU A 56 -25.77 10.58 4.37
C LEU A 56 -25.15 9.91 5.62
N ALA A 57 -24.31 8.91 5.42
CA ALA A 57 -23.59 8.25 6.52
C ALA A 57 -22.54 9.16 7.18
N SER A 58 -22.16 10.25 6.52
CA SER A 58 -21.17 11.21 7.01
C SER A 58 -21.80 12.46 7.66
N GLU A 59 -23.13 12.52 7.79
CA GLU A 59 -23.86 13.66 8.35
C GLU A 59 -23.98 13.58 9.89
N GLU A 60 -24.20 14.73 10.54
CA GLU A 60 -24.27 14.88 12.01
C GLU A 60 -25.34 13.99 12.68
N LYS A 61 -26.38 13.60 11.94
CA LYS A 61 -27.44 12.72 12.42
C LYS A 61 -27.41 11.40 11.64
N PRO A 62 -26.60 10.42 12.06
CA PRO A 62 -26.47 9.16 11.37
C PRO A 62 -27.81 8.40 11.35
N MET A 63 -28.07 7.76 10.22
CA MET A 63 -29.23 6.88 10.04
C MET A 63 -29.18 5.73 11.05
N ASN A 64 -30.33 5.28 11.54
CA ASN A 64 -30.35 4.11 12.44
C ASN A 64 -29.84 2.85 11.71
N GLU A 65 -29.25 1.91 12.45
CA GLU A 65 -28.62 0.70 11.88
C GLU A 65 -29.58 -0.13 11.03
N LYS A 66 -30.86 -0.20 11.39
CA LYS A 66 -31.85 -1.00 10.66
C LYS A 66 -32.11 -0.42 9.27
N GLU A 67 -32.29 0.89 9.19
CA GLU A 67 -32.48 1.59 7.91
C GLU A 67 -31.20 1.57 7.07
N LEU A 68 -30.03 1.75 7.70
CA LEU A 68 -28.74 1.62 7.02
C LEU A 68 -28.57 0.21 6.43
N THR A 69 -28.83 -0.82 7.23
CA THR A 69 -28.79 -2.23 6.79
C THR A 69 -29.66 -2.44 5.57
N ARG A 70 -30.92 -1.97 5.63
CA ARG A 70 -31.85 -2.09 4.51
C ARG A 70 -31.32 -1.39 3.25
N LYS A 71 -30.84 -0.15 3.35
CA LYS A 71 -30.35 0.59 2.17
C LYS A 71 -29.10 -0.02 1.55
N ILE A 72 -28.22 -0.57 2.39
CA ILE A 72 -27.02 -1.29 1.95
C ILE A 72 -27.40 -2.59 1.24
N GLN A 73 -28.31 -3.39 1.81
CA GLN A 73 -28.84 -4.60 1.17
C GLN A 73 -29.53 -4.30 -0.16
N ASP A 74 -30.34 -3.23 -0.22
CA ASP A 74 -30.99 -2.80 -1.45
C ASP A 74 -29.94 -2.44 -2.52
N LEU A 75 -28.83 -1.80 -2.14
CA LEU A 75 -27.77 -1.41 -3.07
C LEU A 75 -26.94 -2.60 -3.56
N VAL A 76 -26.66 -3.57 -2.69
CA VAL A 76 -26.04 -4.85 -3.08
C VAL A 76 -26.94 -5.56 -4.09
N THR A 77 -28.24 -5.65 -3.80
CA THR A 77 -29.22 -6.29 -4.70
C THR A 77 -29.28 -5.60 -6.06
N ASP A 78 -29.22 -4.27 -6.09
CA ASP A 78 -29.20 -3.50 -7.34
C ASP A 78 -27.97 -3.85 -8.20
N TYR A 79 -26.78 -3.91 -7.58
CA TYR A 79 -25.54 -4.31 -8.26
C TYR A 79 -25.58 -5.76 -8.74
N GLU A 80 -26.03 -6.69 -7.90
CA GLU A 80 -26.14 -8.11 -8.25
C GLU A 80 -27.12 -8.34 -9.40
N SER A 81 -28.30 -7.70 -9.35
CA SER A 81 -29.27 -7.78 -10.43
C SER A 81 -28.74 -7.17 -11.72
N TYR A 82 -28.01 -6.05 -11.65
CA TYR A 82 -27.36 -5.47 -12.83
C TYR A 82 -26.35 -6.43 -13.46
N LEU A 83 -25.50 -7.05 -12.63
CA LEU A 83 -24.45 -7.97 -13.06
C LEU A 83 -25.00 -9.33 -13.50
N ALA A 84 -26.17 -9.74 -13.02
CA ALA A 84 -26.88 -10.90 -13.55
C ALA A 84 -27.26 -10.71 -15.03
N ASP A 85 -27.74 -9.51 -15.38
CA ASP A 85 -28.08 -9.14 -16.76
C ASP A 85 -26.83 -8.81 -17.61
N ASN A 86 -25.75 -8.32 -16.97
CA ASN A 86 -24.54 -7.85 -17.63
C ASN A 86 -23.27 -8.51 -17.03
N PRO A 87 -23.12 -9.84 -17.11
CA PRO A 87 -22.09 -10.58 -16.35
C PRO A 87 -20.65 -10.29 -16.77
N LYS A 88 -20.45 -9.66 -17.94
CA LYS A 88 -19.13 -9.27 -18.47
C LYS A 88 -18.85 -7.77 -18.35
N ASP A 89 -19.72 -7.00 -17.69
CA ASP A 89 -19.45 -5.58 -17.46
C ASP A 89 -18.40 -5.40 -16.36
N VAL A 90 -17.15 -5.32 -16.82
CA VAL A 90 -15.97 -5.06 -16.01
C VAL A 90 -16.09 -3.78 -15.18
N THR A 91 -16.73 -2.74 -15.73
CA THR A 91 -16.88 -1.46 -15.02
C THR A 91 -17.80 -1.63 -13.82
N ALA A 92 -18.93 -2.32 -14.01
CA ALA A 92 -19.85 -2.62 -12.93
C ALA A 92 -19.22 -3.54 -11.86
N LEU A 93 -18.43 -4.55 -12.26
CA LEU A 93 -17.69 -5.40 -11.32
C LEU A 93 -16.70 -4.56 -10.49
N LEU A 94 -15.93 -3.68 -11.13
CA LEU A 94 -14.98 -2.81 -10.43
C LEU A 94 -15.68 -1.88 -9.42
N LEU A 95 -16.80 -1.27 -9.83
CA LEU A 95 -17.60 -0.40 -8.96
C LEU A 95 -18.17 -1.17 -7.77
N PHE A 96 -18.75 -2.35 -8.02
CA PHE A 96 -19.32 -3.17 -6.96
C PHE A 96 -18.25 -3.64 -5.96
N GLY A 97 -17.09 -4.11 -6.44
CA GLY A 97 -15.98 -4.48 -5.58
C GLY A 97 -15.48 -3.31 -4.73
N LYS A 98 -15.39 -2.10 -5.30
CA LYS A 98 -15.02 -0.88 -4.57
C LYS A 98 -16.04 -0.51 -3.49
N PHE A 99 -17.33 -0.58 -3.83
CA PHE A 99 -18.40 -0.37 -2.87
C PHE A 99 -18.27 -1.35 -1.70
N LEU A 100 -18.09 -2.65 -1.98
CA LEU A 100 -17.89 -3.69 -0.96
C LEU A 100 -16.67 -3.40 -0.06
N ARG A 101 -15.55 -2.92 -0.61
CA ARG A 101 -14.40 -2.47 0.20
C ARG A 101 -14.76 -1.31 1.14
N GLN A 102 -15.51 -0.32 0.67
CA GLN A 102 -15.88 0.86 1.45
C GLN A 102 -16.79 0.53 2.64
N VAL A 103 -17.58 -0.54 2.52
CA VAL A 103 -18.49 -1.03 3.56
C VAL A 103 -17.87 -2.19 4.36
N ASP A 104 -16.54 -2.27 4.40
CA ASP A 104 -15.75 -3.24 5.16
C ASP A 104 -16.08 -4.71 4.83
N GLN A 105 -16.23 -5.02 3.53
CA GLN A 105 -16.41 -6.37 2.99
C GLN A 105 -15.25 -6.80 2.07
N PRO A 106 -14.02 -6.91 2.60
CA PRO A 106 -12.81 -7.16 1.81
C PRO A 106 -12.80 -8.53 1.11
N GLY A 107 -13.34 -9.58 1.74
CA GLY A 107 -13.47 -10.90 1.14
C GLY A 107 -14.42 -10.88 -0.07
N PRO A 108 -15.71 -10.50 0.11
CA PRO A 108 -16.66 -10.31 -0.99
C PRO A 108 -16.14 -9.45 -2.13
N ALA A 109 -15.53 -8.32 -1.80
CA ALA A 109 -14.93 -7.44 -2.79
C ALA A 109 -13.88 -8.16 -3.64
N THR A 110 -12.97 -8.92 -3.01
CA THR A 110 -11.93 -9.67 -3.74
C THR A 110 -12.52 -10.72 -4.66
N GLY A 111 -13.60 -11.40 -4.26
CA GLY A 111 -14.34 -12.28 -5.14
C GLY A 111 -14.84 -11.59 -6.42
N ILE A 112 -15.32 -10.35 -6.28
CA ILE A 112 -15.74 -9.53 -7.43
C ILE A 112 -14.55 -9.06 -8.27
N PHE A 113 -13.44 -8.66 -7.64
CA PHE A 113 -12.22 -8.27 -8.36
C PHE A 113 -11.62 -9.43 -9.15
N LEU A 114 -11.60 -10.65 -8.61
CA LEU A 114 -11.16 -11.84 -9.34
C LEU A 114 -12.05 -12.15 -10.55
N LYS A 115 -13.37 -11.94 -10.44
CA LYS A 115 -14.27 -12.05 -11.61
C LYS A 115 -13.91 -11.01 -12.68
N ALA A 116 -13.64 -9.77 -12.28
CA ALA A 116 -13.20 -8.72 -13.20
C ALA A 116 -11.88 -9.09 -13.88
N ASP A 117 -10.90 -9.59 -13.11
CA ASP A 117 -9.59 -10.02 -13.60
C ASP A 117 -9.67 -11.17 -14.62
N LYS A 118 -10.61 -12.10 -14.41
CA LYS A 118 -10.88 -13.20 -15.34
C LYS A 118 -11.46 -12.73 -16.67
N ILE A 119 -12.19 -11.62 -16.69
CA ILE A 119 -12.77 -11.03 -17.90
C ILE A 119 -11.73 -10.17 -18.61
N ASP A 120 -11.00 -9.34 -17.86
CA ASP A 120 -9.92 -8.50 -18.35
C ASP A 120 -8.77 -8.46 -17.34
N SER A 121 -7.70 -9.17 -17.67
CA SER A 121 -6.50 -9.35 -16.84
C SER A 121 -5.50 -8.20 -16.92
N ASN A 122 -5.77 -7.19 -17.74
CA ASN A 122 -4.88 -6.04 -17.96
C ASN A 122 -5.30 -4.79 -17.17
N LEU A 123 -6.15 -4.96 -16.17
CA LEU A 123 -6.61 -3.87 -15.32
C LEU A 123 -5.70 -3.70 -14.10
N ALA A 124 -4.77 -2.74 -14.18
CA ALA A 124 -3.84 -2.43 -13.09
C ALA A 124 -4.55 -2.18 -11.75
N VAL A 125 -5.69 -1.48 -11.77
CA VAL A 125 -6.50 -1.21 -10.57
C VAL A 125 -7.07 -2.50 -9.95
N VAL A 126 -7.43 -3.49 -10.74
CA VAL A 126 -7.95 -4.77 -10.23
C VAL A 126 -6.82 -5.55 -9.57
N LYS A 127 -5.64 -5.62 -10.22
CA LYS A 127 -4.45 -6.24 -9.65
C LYS A 127 -4.11 -5.60 -8.30
N GLN A 128 -4.10 -4.27 -8.24
CA GLN A 128 -3.84 -3.52 -7.03
C GLN A 128 -4.84 -3.83 -5.88
N GLN A 129 -6.13 -3.95 -6.17
CA GLN A 129 -7.12 -4.28 -5.15
C GLN A 129 -6.97 -5.71 -4.61
N ILE A 130 -6.67 -6.68 -5.48
CA ILE A 130 -6.40 -8.07 -5.07
C ILE A 130 -5.16 -8.13 -4.19
N ALA A 131 -4.08 -7.44 -4.59
CA ALA A 131 -2.84 -7.40 -3.81
C ALA A 131 -3.04 -6.84 -2.40
N ASN A 132 -3.80 -5.75 -2.28
CA ASN A 132 -4.11 -5.15 -0.99
C ASN A 132 -4.84 -6.13 -0.07
N TYR A 133 -5.83 -6.85 -0.57
CA TYR A 133 -6.54 -7.85 0.21
C TYR A 133 -5.60 -8.98 0.67
N LEU A 134 -4.78 -9.51 -0.24
CA LEU A 134 -3.83 -10.56 0.08
C LEU A 134 -2.84 -10.11 1.16
N ALA A 135 -2.33 -8.88 1.08
CA ALA A 135 -1.44 -8.30 2.08
C ALA A 135 -2.14 -8.13 3.45
N GLU A 136 -3.40 -7.68 3.46
CA GLU A 136 -4.22 -7.54 4.68
C GLU A 136 -4.48 -8.90 5.36
N GLU A 137 -4.61 -9.97 4.58
CA GLU A 137 -4.75 -11.35 5.07
C GLU A 137 -3.40 -12.00 5.45
N GLY A 138 -2.28 -11.28 5.32
CA GLY A 138 -0.94 -11.79 5.58
C GLY A 138 -0.44 -12.80 4.54
N ARG A 139 -1.06 -12.84 3.35
CA ARG A 139 -0.64 -13.68 2.21
C ARG A 139 0.41 -12.95 1.37
N VAL A 140 1.54 -12.63 2.00
CA VAL A 140 2.59 -11.75 1.45
C VAL A 140 3.16 -12.28 0.13
N ALA A 141 3.49 -13.57 0.05
CA ALA A 141 4.03 -14.19 -1.16
C ALA A 141 3.08 -14.05 -2.38
N GLU A 142 1.77 -14.05 -2.12
CA GLU A 142 0.73 -14.01 -3.15
C GLU A 142 0.40 -12.56 -3.54
N ALA A 143 0.49 -11.63 -2.59
CA ALA A 143 0.24 -10.21 -2.83
C ALA A 143 1.28 -9.56 -3.77
N LEU A 144 2.57 -9.88 -3.59
CA LEU A 144 3.66 -9.20 -4.29
C LEU A 144 3.51 -9.23 -5.82
N PRO A 145 3.23 -10.37 -6.48
CA PRO A 145 3.09 -10.42 -7.93
C PRO A 145 1.96 -9.56 -8.50
N TYR A 146 0.86 -9.36 -7.76
CA TYR A 146 -0.19 -8.43 -8.19
C TYR A 146 0.24 -6.97 -8.11
N LEU A 147 1.02 -6.59 -7.08
CA LEU A 147 1.59 -5.24 -7.01
C LEU A 147 2.55 -4.99 -8.16
N LEU A 148 3.42 -5.96 -8.46
CA LEU A 148 4.34 -5.89 -9.60
C LEU A 148 3.55 -5.73 -10.90
N ARG A 149 2.50 -6.55 -11.10
CA ARG A 149 1.67 -6.48 -12.30
C ARG A 149 0.92 -5.15 -12.42
N ALA A 150 0.45 -4.57 -11.33
CA ALA A 150 -0.18 -3.24 -11.35
C ALA A 150 0.80 -2.15 -11.83
N VAL A 151 2.05 -2.21 -11.38
CA VAL A 151 3.11 -1.30 -11.83
C VAL A 151 3.47 -1.54 -13.30
N GLU A 152 3.61 -2.79 -13.73
CA GLU A 152 3.88 -3.13 -15.14
C GLU A 152 2.79 -2.64 -16.09
N LEU A 153 1.52 -2.84 -15.72
CA LEU A 153 0.37 -2.44 -16.54
C LEU A 153 0.18 -0.93 -16.59
N SER A 154 0.67 -0.19 -15.59
CA SER A 154 0.46 1.25 -15.48
C SER A 154 1.66 1.94 -14.83
N PRO A 155 2.83 1.97 -15.49
CA PRO A 155 4.08 2.42 -14.91
C PRO A 155 4.12 3.92 -14.63
N LYS A 156 3.16 4.70 -15.16
CA LYS A 156 3.05 6.14 -14.95
C LYS A 156 2.14 6.53 -13.77
N VAL A 157 1.59 5.55 -13.05
CA VAL A 157 0.72 5.79 -11.89
C VAL A 157 1.57 5.77 -10.62
N ALA A 158 1.84 6.96 -10.07
CA ALA A 158 2.70 7.13 -8.89
C ALA A 158 2.25 6.30 -7.69
N THR A 159 0.93 6.20 -7.47
CA THR A 159 0.35 5.44 -6.35
C THR A 159 0.74 3.96 -6.36
N TYR A 160 0.90 3.32 -7.52
CA TYR A 160 1.28 1.91 -7.58
C TYR A 160 2.73 1.69 -7.16
N HIS A 161 3.63 2.59 -7.54
CA HIS A 161 5.01 2.57 -7.04
C HIS A 161 5.07 2.83 -5.53
N HIS A 162 4.29 3.79 -5.04
CA HIS A 162 4.24 4.09 -3.61
C HIS A 162 3.73 2.87 -2.81
N GLN A 163 2.67 2.22 -3.28
CA GLN A 163 2.13 1.01 -2.63
C GLN A 163 3.12 -0.14 -2.65
N LEU A 164 3.83 -0.36 -3.76
CA LEU A 164 4.86 -1.38 -3.83
C LEU A 164 6.03 -1.08 -2.87
N GLY A 165 6.51 0.16 -2.82
CA GLY A 165 7.55 0.57 -1.87
C GLY A 165 7.10 0.35 -0.42
N THR A 166 5.85 0.70 -0.10
CA THR A 166 5.25 0.47 1.23
C THR A 166 5.15 -1.02 1.54
N PHE A 167 4.77 -1.86 0.57
CA PHE A 167 4.73 -3.30 0.75
C PHE A 167 6.12 -3.89 1.05
N LEU A 168 7.14 -3.52 0.26
CA LEU A 168 8.52 -3.97 0.45
C LEU A 168 9.11 -3.49 1.78
N PHE A 169 8.70 -2.31 2.25
CA PHE A 169 9.08 -1.81 3.57
C PHE A 169 8.45 -2.61 4.70
N LEU A 170 7.13 -2.79 4.66
CA LEU A 170 6.36 -3.42 5.75
C LEU A 170 6.63 -4.91 5.88
N PHE A 171 6.81 -5.61 4.76
CA PHE A 171 6.95 -7.07 4.71
C PHE A 171 8.39 -7.52 4.43
N GLN A 172 9.39 -6.65 4.61
CA GLN A 172 10.79 -6.96 4.35
C GLN A 172 11.24 -8.26 5.02
N GLU A 173 11.01 -8.41 6.32
CA GLU A 173 11.46 -9.58 7.08
C GLU A 173 10.83 -10.86 6.54
N GLU A 174 9.51 -10.85 6.31
CA GLU A 174 8.77 -11.99 5.77
C GLU A 174 9.22 -12.35 4.35
N LEU A 175 9.46 -11.36 3.49
CA LEU A 175 9.98 -11.58 2.14
C LEU A 175 11.39 -12.19 2.14
N ILE A 176 12.22 -11.85 3.14
CA ILE A 176 13.55 -12.45 3.32
C ILE A 176 13.42 -13.88 3.85
N ASP A 177 12.57 -14.10 4.86
CA ASP A 177 12.34 -15.42 5.46
C ASP A 177 11.75 -16.41 4.46
N LEU A 178 10.89 -15.94 3.55
CA LEU A 178 10.35 -16.73 2.43
C LEU A 178 11.38 -16.99 1.32
N GLY A 179 12.57 -16.39 1.38
CA GLY A 179 13.60 -16.48 0.36
C GLY A 179 13.25 -15.77 -0.95
N ILE A 180 12.24 -14.89 -0.95
CA ILE A 180 11.80 -14.13 -2.13
C ILE A 180 12.78 -13.01 -2.44
N THR A 181 13.35 -12.39 -1.40
CA THR A 181 14.35 -11.33 -1.55
C THR A 181 15.51 -11.52 -0.58
N THR A 182 16.65 -10.90 -0.90
CA THR A 182 17.69 -10.61 0.09
C THR A 182 17.45 -9.23 0.71
N LYS A 183 18.05 -8.94 1.87
CA LYS A 183 18.04 -7.59 2.45
C LYS A 183 18.49 -6.53 1.44
N SER A 184 19.59 -6.79 0.71
CA SER A 184 20.13 -5.84 -0.27
C SER A 184 19.18 -5.61 -1.45
N SER A 185 18.54 -6.67 -1.97
CA SER A 185 17.61 -6.53 -3.09
C SER A 185 16.30 -5.87 -2.68
N ASN A 186 15.78 -6.17 -1.47
CA ASN A 186 14.58 -5.53 -0.94
C ASN A 186 14.81 -4.03 -0.72
N ASP A 187 15.92 -3.66 -0.07
CA ASP A 187 16.30 -2.26 0.17
C ASP A 187 16.36 -1.47 -1.14
N ARG A 188 17.04 -2.02 -2.16
CA ARG A 188 17.15 -1.40 -3.48
C ARG A 188 15.79 -1.21 -4.14
N ASN A 189 14.98 -2.28 -4.21
CA ASN A 189 13.69 -2.23 -4.90
C ASN A 189 12.67 -1.31 -4.18
N MET A 190 12.70 -1.29 -2.84
CA MET A 190 11.90 -0.37 -2.03
C MET A 190 12.26 1.09 -2.34
N MET A 191 13.55 1.43 -2.36
CA MET A 191 14.01 2.78 -2.69
C MET A 191 13.64 3.18 -4.11
N ILE A 192 13.81 2.29 -5.10
CA ILE A 192 13.40 2.54 -6.49
C ILE A 192 11.91 2.85 -6.56
N ALA A 193 11.07 2.06 -5.89
CA ALA A 193 9.62 2.25 -5.90
C ALA A 193 9.23 3.61 -5.28
N PHE A 194 9.79 4.00 -4.13
CA PHE A 194 9.52 5.31 -3.56
C PHE A 194 10.06 6.47 -4.41
N ARG A 195 11.24 6.32 -5.00
CA ARG A 195 11.82 7.29 -5.95
C ARG A 195 10.90 7.51 -7.14
N GLN A 196 10.36 6.45 -7.73
CA GLN A 196 9.47 6.52 -8.88
C GLN A 196 8.15 7.21 -8.53
N ALA A 197 7.55 6.90 -7.38
CA ALA A 197 6.36 7.61 -6.89
C ALA A 197 6.61 9.13 -6.76
N ALA A 198 7.73 9.50 -6.14
CA ALA A 198 8.13 10.90 -5.96
C ALA A 198 8.46 11.61 -7.29
N THR A 199 8.98 10.88 -8.28
CA THR A 199 9.33 11.41 -9.60
C THR A 199 8.09 11.66 -10.46
N LEU A 200 7.12 10.75 -10.42
CA LEU A 200 5.87 10.84 -11.19
C LEU A 200 4.94 11.93 -10.66
N GLU A 201 4.95 12.20 -9.34
CA GLU A 201 4.18 13.28 -8.71
C GLU A 201 5.09 14.19 -7.88
N PRO A 202 5.89 15.08 -8.52
CA PRO A 202 6.87 15.91 -7.82
C PRO A 202 6.25 16.96 -6.88
N ASP A 203 4.97 17.28 -7.04
CA ASP A 203 4.24 18.18 -6.14
C ASP A 203 3.68 17.44 -4.91
N ASN A 204 3.62 16.11 -4.93
CA ASN A 204 3.14 15.30 -3.82
C ASN A 204 4.21 15.26 -2.71
N PHE A 205 3.99 16.06 -1.67
CA PHE A 205 4.92 16.16 -0.54
C PHE A 205 5.10 14.82 0.17
N GLU A 206 4.03 14.05 0.37
CA GLU A 206 4.08 12.76 1.07
C GLU A 206 4.95 11.74 0.33
N TYR A 207 4.86 11.66 -0.99
CA TYR A 207 5.69 10.73 -1.77
C TYR A 207 7.17 11.10 -1.72
N ARG A 208 7.49 12.40 -1.84
CA ARG A 208 8.87 12.87 -1.70
C ARG A 208 9.40 12.68 -0.28
N LEU A 209 8.57 12.94 0.73
CA LEU A 209 8.93 12.73 2.12
C LEU A 209 9.20 11.26 2.41
N ARG A 210 8.33 10.35 1.93
CA ARG A 210 8.54 8.91 2.10
C ARG A 210 9.80 8.44 1.40
N TYR A 211 10.11 8.96 0.21
CA TYR A 211 11.38 8.68 -0.47
C TYR A 211 12.58 9.14 0.38
N ALA A 212 12.55 10.36 0.91
CA ALA A 212 13.63 10.87 1.76
C ALA A 212 13.80 10.05 3.05
N GLN A 213 12.71 9.62 3.67
CA GLN A 213 12.73 8.74 4.84
C GLN A 213 13.32 7.36 4.53
N SER A 214 13.15 6.86 3.30
CA SER A 214 13.61 5.52 2.92
C SER A 214 15.13 5.33 3.07
N PHE A 215 15.92 6.41 3.00
CA PHE A 215 17.36 6.37 3.28
C PHE A 215 17.69 5.98 4.73
N PHE A 216 16.78 6.20 5.69
CA PHE A 216 16.95 5.73 7.06
C PHE A 216 16.55 4.26 7.27
N ASP A 217 15.91 3.64 6.27
CA ASP A 217 15.35 2.28 6.36
C ASP A 217 16.30 1.21 5.77
N VAL A 218 17.30 1.63 4.99
CA VAL A 218 18.22 0.74 4.26
C VAL A 218 19.57 0.60 4.93
N ALA A 219 20.24 -0.52 4.69
CA ALA A 219 21.53 -0.82 5.32
C ALA A 219 22.71 0.00 4.77
N LYS A 220 22.66 0.42 3.51
CA LYS A 220 23.73 1.15 2.81
C LYS A 220 23.18 2.35 2.01
N PRO A 221 22.69 3.39 2.70
CA PRO A 221 22.13 4.56 2.04
C PRO A 221 23.20 5.44 1.39
N ASP A 222 22.85 6.10 0.29
CA ASP A 222 23.61 7.25 -0.21
C ASP A 222 23.19 8.50 0.58
N TRP A 223 23.95 8.81 1.63
CA TRP A 223 23.67 9.95 2.48
C TRP A 223 23.84 11.31 1.78
N ASN A 224 24.60 11.39 0.68
CA ASN A 224 24.73 12.63 -0.08
C ASN A 224 23.45 12.90 -0.89
N GLU A 225 22.90 11.86 -1.53
CA GLU A 225 21.60 11.94 -2.19
C GLU A 225 20.50 12.30 -1.18
N ALA A 226 20.48 11.62 -0.03
CA ALA A 226 19.54 11.93 1.05
C ALA A 226 19.62 13.41 1.45
N LEU A 227 20.83 13.94 1.67
CA LEU A 227 21.03 15.33 2.09
C LEU A 227 20.48 16.32 1.05
N ASN A 228 20.70 16.06 -0.24
CA ASN A 228 20.17 16.89 -1.32
C ASN A 228 18.63 16.89 -1.31
N LEU A 229 18.02 15.71 -1.16
CA LEU A 229 16.57 15.56 -1.14
C LEU A 229 15.94 16.25 0.09
N TRP A 230 16.52 16.09 1.29
CA TRP A 230 16.04 16.77 2.50
C TRP A 230 16.16 18.30 2.39
N ARG A 231 17.23 18.80 1.76
CA ARG A 231 17.39 20.24 1.48
C ARG A 231 16.34 20.74 0.49
N GLU A 232 16.08 19.98 -0.57
CA GLU A 232 15.06 20.32 -1.56
C GLU A 232 13.66 20.39 -0.92
N LEU A 233 13.29 19.36 -0.15
CA LEU A 233 12.03 19.31 0.60
C LEU A 233 11.86 20.52 1.51
N ALA A 234 12.88 20.85 2.29
CA ALA A 234 12.86 22.01 3.17
C ALA A 234 12.75 23.34 2.39
N SER A 235 13.36 23.45 1.21
CA SER A 235 13.31 24.68 0.41
C SER A 235 11.96 24.93 -0.28
N LYS A 236 11.28 23.85 -0.70
CA LYS A 236 10.00 23.92 -1.44
C LYS A 236 8.78 23.84 -0.52
N SER A 237 8.98 23.50 0.74
CA SER A 237 7.90 23.36 1.70
C SER A 237 7.26 24.72 2.01
N LYS A 238 5.94 24.80 1.77
CA LYS A 238 5.08 25.92 2.23
C LYS A 238 4.46 25.62 3.60
N SER A 239 4.95 24.58 4.29
CA SER A 239 4.28 23.97 5.44
C SER A 239 4.39 24.77 6.72
N LYS A 240 3.56 24.35 7.69
CA LYS A 240 3.55 24.82 9.07
C LYS A 240 4.92 24.64 9.73
N VAL A 241 5.25 25.54 10.65
CA VAL A 241 6.55 25.60 11.36
C VAL A 241 7.02 24.23 11.91
N VAL A 242 6.12 23.40 12.42
CA VAL A 242 6.48 22.08 13.01
C VAL A 242 6.96 21.07 11.95
N GLU A 243 6.37 21.06 10.77
CA GLU A 243 6.81 20.19 9.67
C GLU A 243 8.21 20.60 9.19
N MET A 244 8.45 21.91 9.08
CA MET A 244 9.77 22.44 8.74
C MET A 244 10.86 22.05 9.74
N GLU A 245 10.56 22.11 11.03
CA GLU A 245 11.49 21.69 12.07
C GLU A 245 11.77 20.18 12.05
N TYR A 246 10.77 19.36 11.73
CA TYR A 246 10.99 17.93 11.49
C TYR A 246 11.98 17.69 10.34
N LEU A 247 11.80 18.38 9.20
CA LEU A 247 12.74 18.29 8.07
C LEU A 247 14.17 18.69 8.47
N PHE A 248 14.32 19.73 9.30
CA PHE A 248 15.63 20.14 9.81
C PHE A 248 16.28 19.08 10.69
N LEU A 249 15.53 18.43 11.58
CA LEU A 249 16.08 17.34 12.40
C LEU A 249 16.49 16.13 11.55
N CYS A 250 15.72 15.78 10.52
CA CYS A 250 16.12 14.74 9.57
C CYS A 250 17.37 15.13 8.78
N GLN A 251 17.46 16.37 8.29
CA GLN A 251 18.65 16.87 7.61
C GLN A 251 19.89 16.83 8.52
N ALA A 252 19.74 17.23 9.79
CA ALA A 252 20.81 17.16 10.77
C ALA A 252 21.28 15.72 11.02
N ARG A 253 20.34 14.76 11.12
CA ARG A 253 20.68 13.34 11.22
C ARG A 253 21.50 12.87 10.02
N VAL A 254 21.12 13.23 8.80
CA VAL A 254 21.91 12.88 7.59
C VAL A 254 23.31 13.52 7.63
N LEU A 255 23.43 14.75 8.09
CA LEU A 255 24.74 15.40 8.24
C LEU A 255 25.63 14.69 9.28
N MET A 256 25.06 14.11 10.32
CA MET A 256 25.82 13.30 11.29
C MET A 256 26.35 12.01 10.66
N GLU A 257 25.54 11.34 9.83
CA GLU A 257 25.96 10.15 9.08
C GLU A 257 27.05 10.46 8.04
N LEU A 258 27.12 11.70 7.56
CA LEU A 258 28.17 12.22 6.69
C LEU A 258 29.41 12.74 7.44
N ASP A 259 29.49 12.53 8.76
CA ASP A 259 30.55 13.07 9.63
C ASP A 259 30.71 14.61 9.53
N ARG A 260 29.58 15.32 9.47
CA ARG A 260 29.51 16.80 9.42
C ARG A 260 28.79 17.38 10.65
N PRO A 261 29.29 17.14 11.87
CA PRO A 261 28.59 17.49 13.11
C PRO A 261 28.40 18.98 13.33
N LEU A 262 29.33 19.82 12.86
CA LEU A 262 29.22 21.28 12.97
C LEU A 262 28.06 21.84 12.14
N GLU A 263 27.85 21.30 10.93
CA GLU A 263 26.71 21.68 10.10
C GLU A 263 25.40 21.14 10.68
N ALA A 264 25.40 19.89 11.17
CA ALA A 264 24.25 19.31 11.86
C ALA A 264 23.82 20.20 13.05
N ARG A 265 24.77 20.66 13.86
CA ARG A 265 24.49 21.54 15.00
C ARG A 265 23.80 22.85 14.60
N ARG A 266 24.31 23.53 13.57
CA ARG A 266 23.71 24.77 13.05
C ARG A 266 22.26 24.58 12.61
N ILE A 267 21.92 23.42 12.06
CA ILE A 267 20.55 23.11 11.65
C ILE A 267 19.67 22.81 12.86
N ILE A 268 20.16 22.03 13.82
CA ILE A 268 19.42 21.70 15.06
C ILE A 268 19.10 22.97 15.87
N ASP A 269 19.99 23.95 15.88
CA ASP A 269 19.78 25.21 16.59
C ASP A 269 18.58 26.00 16.03
N ARG A 270 18.13 25.73 14.80
CA ARG A 270 16.95 26.36 14.18
C ARG A 270 15.60 25.78 14.64
N VAL A 271 15.62 24.71 15.43
CA VAL A 271 14.42 24.00 15.93
C VAL A 271 14.04 24.54 17.30
N HIS A 272 12.85 25.11 17.43
CA HIS A 272 12.40 25.81 18.64
C HIS A 272 11.08 25.28 19.20
N SER A 273 10.30 24.52 18.42
CA SER A 273 8.98 24.09 18.88
C SER A 273 9.08 23.13 20.07
N PRO A 274 8.13 23.22 21.04
CA PRO A 274 8.05 22.28 22.15
C PRO A 274 7.89 20.83 21.68
N ALA A 275 7.15 20.61 20.59
CA ALA A 275 6.89 19.29 20.02
C ALA A 275 8.18 18.54 19.61
N MET A 276 9.20 19.28 19.17
CA MET A 276 10.46 18.71 18.67
C MET A 276 11.58 18.70 19.70
N LYS A 277 11.33 19.20 20.93
CA LYS A 277 12.34 19.36 21.98
C LYS A 277 13.04 18.05 22.35
N ALA A 278 12.29 16.96 22.51
CA ALA A 278 12.85 15.67 22.90
C ALA A 278 13.82 15.12 21.83
N THR A 279 13.40 15.16 20.57
CA THR A 279 14.22 14.71 19.42
C THR A 279 15.45 15.59 19.25
N LYS A 280 15.30 16.91 19.40
CA LYS A 280 16.42 17.87 19.39
C LYS A 280 17.45 17.53 20.47
N SER A 281 17.03 17.36 21.72
CA SER A 281 17.96 17.04 22.83
C SER A 281 18.75 15.75 22.55
N LYS A 282 18.07 14.70 22.08
CA LYS A 282 18.72 13.43 21.76
C LYS A 282 19.79 13.56 20.67
N LEU A 283 19.52 14.34 19.62
CA LEU A 283 20.52 14.60 18.57
C LEU A 283 21.70 15.44 19.09
N LEU A 284 21.45 16.40 19.99
CA LEU A 284 22.52 17.17 20.61
C LEU A 284 23.41 16.33 21.52
N GLU A 285 22.86 15.37 22.26
CA GLU A 285 23.63 14.43 23.08
C GLU A 285 24.56 13.58 22.21
N LEU A 286 24.05 13.06 21.08
CA LEU A 286 24.84 12.27 20.13
C LEU A 286 25.98 13.06 19.48
N LEU A 287 25.86 14.39 19.34
CA LEU A 287 26.93 15.26 18.84
C LEU A 287 28.06 15.49 19.85
N VAL A 288 27.79 15.34 21.15
CA VAL A 288 28.75 15.57 22.24
C VAL A 288 29.46 14.27 22.65
N ALA A 289 28.83 13.12 22.42
CA ALA A 289 29.46 11.83 22.63
C ALA A 289 30.72 11.70 21.74
N PRO A 290 31.87 11.25 22.28
CA PRO A 290 33.05 11.00 21.45
C PRO A 290 32.69 9.97 20.37
N GLN A 291 32.91 10.32 19.10
CA GLN A 291 32.84 9.38 17.97
C GLN A 291 33.80 8.21 18.30
N ALA A 292 33.29 7.08 18.77
CA ALA A 292 34.10 5.89 18.96
C ALA A 292 34.54 5.42 17.57
N SER A 293 35.81 5.64 17.24
CA SER A 293 36.38 5.11 16.00
C SER A 293 36.14 3.59 15.95
N PRO A 294 35.74 3.02 14.79
CA PRO A 294 35.73 1.56 14.67
C PRO A 294 37.14 1.04 14.95
N PRO A 295 37.30 -0.08 15.69
CA PRO A 295 38.61 -0.55 16.08
C PRO A 295 39.46 -0.85 14.85
N ALA A 296 40.66 -0.27 14.81
CA ALA A 296 41.66 -0.55 13.80
C ALA A 296 41.93 -2.06 13.73
N VAL A 297 41.62 -2.67 12.60
CA VAL A 297 41.95 -4.07 12.32
C VAL A 297 43.46 -4.18 12.19
N LYS A 298 44.13 -4.67 13.24
CA LYS A 298 45.53 -5.12 13.16
C LYS A 298 45.59 -6.39 12.29
N PRO A 299 46.51 -6.50 11.33
CA PRO A 299 46.63 -7.70 10.52
C PRO A 299 47.09 -8.86 11.41
N THR A 300 46.27 -9.89 11.51
CA THR A 300 46.61 -11.12 12.23
C THR A 300 46.53 -12.28 11.23
N PRO A 301 47.56 -13.16 11.15
CA PRO A 301 47.76 -14.07 10.02
C PRO A 301 46.67 -15.16 9.95
N SER A 302 46.11 -15.36 8.75
CA SER A 302 45.11 -16.39 8.50
C SER A 302 45.76 -17.78 8.46
N LYS A 303 45.28 -18.69 9.29
CA LYS A 303 45.40 -20.14 9.04
C LYS A 303 44.21 -20.55 8.19
N GLN A 304 44.50 -20.93 6.95
CA GLN A 304 43.56 -21.49 6.00
C GLN A 304 42.95 -22.81 6.52
N LYS A 305 41.63 -22.96 6.37
CA LYS A 305 40.96 -24.25 6.13
C LYS A 305 39.87 -24.06 5.06
N PRO A 306 39.60 -25.09 4.24
CA PRO A 306 39.25 -24.90 2.84
C PRO A 306 37.76 -24.69 2.56
N SER A 307 37.55 -24.02 1.43
CA SER A 307 36.31 -23.61 0.78
C SER A 307 35.31 -24.74 0.47
N VAL A 308 34.03 -24.47 0.72
CA VAL A 308 32.92 -25.03 -0.08
C VAL A 308 32.55 -23.98 -1.12
N LYS A 309 32.54 -24.39 -2.39
CA LYS A 309 32.38 -23.52 -3.57
C LYS A 309 30.92 -23.06 -3.74
N ASP A 310 30.64 -21.79 -3.51
CA ASP A 310 29.52 -21.10 -4.15
C ASP A 310 29.93 -20.74 -5.59
N LYS A 311 29.49 -21.57 -6.54
CA LYS A 311 29.59 -21.29 -7.97
C LYS A 311 28.40 -20.43 -8.38
N ASN A 312 28.44 -19.12 -8.15
CA ASN A 312 27.62 -18.14 -8.90
C ASN A 312 28.04 -16.67 -8.64
N ALA A 313 29.35 -16.40 -8.54
CA ALA A 313 29.84 -15.03 -8.50
C ALA A 313 30.95 -14.85 -9.52
N GLN A 314 30.56 -14.53 -10.76
CA GLN A 314 31.47 -13.93 -11.75
C GLN A 314 30.64 -13.22 -12.84
N ILE A 315 30.35 -11.94 -12.61
CA ILE A 315 30.12 -11.00 -13.70
C ILE A 315 31.05 -9.81 -13.39
N ASN A 316 32.08 -9.69 -14.23
CA ASN A 316 33.11 -8.65 -14.15
C ASN A 316 32.50 -7.30 -14.55
N LEU A 317 32.56 -6.32 -13.66
CA LEU A 317 32.28 -4.91 -13.97
C LEU A 317 33.61 -4.22 -14.29
N ARG A 318 33.75 -3.69 -15.51
CA ARG A 318 34.81 -2.72 -15.87
C ARG A 318 34.29 -1.29 -15.65
N PRO A 319 35.16 -0.32 -15.32
CA PRO A 319 34.74 1.03 -14.95
C PRO A 319 34.78 2.02 -16.13
N ASN A 320 33.89 3.02 -16.04
CA ASN A 320 33.72 4.25 -16.84
C ASN A 320 33.19 4.11 -18.27
N ASP A 321 32.02 4.71 -18.54
CA ASP A 321 31.97 6.03 -19.17
C ASP A 321 30.58 6.69 -19.03
N LYS A 322 30.58 8.02 -19.03
CA LYS A 322 29.43 8.91 -18.87
C LYS A 322 28.38 8.67 -19.96
N ALA A 323 27.19 8.20 -19.58
CA ALA A 323 25.99 8.24 -20.40
C ALA A 323 24.76 8.38 -19.51
N GLN A 324 23.78 9.19 -19.94
CA GLN A 324 22.48 9.35 -19.31
C GLN A 324 21.83 7.97 -19.07
N PRO A 325 21.07 7.78 -17.97
CA PRO A 325 20.45 6.48 -17.70
C PRO A 325 19.32 6.24 -18.69
N SER A 326 19.57 5.39 -19.68
CA SER A 326 18.57 4.87 -20.63
C SER A 326 18.01 3.55 -20.11
N ASP A 327 16.72 3.52 -19.78
CA ASP A 327 15.71 2.44 -19.81
C ASP A 327 16.05 0.95 -19.51
N GLU A 328 17.26 0.59 -19.07
CA GLU A 328 17.68 -0.80 -18.76
C GLU A 328 18.13 -1.01 -17.30
N GLU A 329 17.70 -0.18 -16.36
CA GLU A 329 17.60 -0.64 -14.96
C GLU A 329 16.31 -1.45 -14.82
N LEU A 330 16.41 -2.75 -15.11
CA LEU A 330 15.36 -3.74 -14.93
C LEU A 330 14.54 -3.45 -13.66
N PHE A 331 13.25 -3.17 -13.86
CA PHE A 331 12.37 -2.65 -12.83
C PHE A 331 12.27 -3.60 -11.61
N PHE A 332 12.65 -4.88 -11.77
CA PHE A 332 13.03 -5.84 -10.71
C PHE A 332 14.02 -6.89 -11.25
N ASP A 333 14.86 -7.49 -10.38
CA ASP A 333 15.75 -8.61 -10.79
C ASP A 333 14.91 -9.78 -11.34
N ALA A 334 15.52 -10.58 -12.23
CA ALA A 334 14.86 -11.69 -12.95
C ALA A 334 14.10 -12.69 -12.03
N ASP A 335 14.46 -12.75 -10.74
CA ASP A 335 13.83 -13.65 -9.77
C ASP A 335 12.45 -13.16 -9.30
N LEU A 336 12.19 -11.85 -9.28
CA LEU A 336 10.86 -11.28 -8.99
C LEU A 336 9.88 -11.51 -10.16
N MET A 337 10.38 -11.52 -11.41
CA MET A 337 9.57 -11.85 -12.57
C MET A 337 9.18 -13.34 -12.63
N LYS A 338 10.03 -14.26 -12.12
CA LYS A 338 9.70 -15.70 -12.07
C LYS A 338 8.54 -16.00 -11.11
N LEU A 339 8.40 -15.22 -10.04
CA LEU A 339 7.27 -15.32 -9.10
C LEU A 339 5.92 -14.96 -9.76
N ALA A 340 5.90 -14.01 -10.70
CA ALA A 340 4.69 -13.67 -11.46
C ALA A 340 4.11 -14.87 -12.23
N LYS A 341 4.99 -15.79 -12.68
CA LYS A 341 4.60 -17.00 -13.40
C LYS A 341 4.04 -18.11 -12.50
N ILE A 342 4.34 -18.06 -11.19
CA ILE A 342 3.82 -19.03 -10.20
C ILE A 342 2.37 -18.69 -9.82
N VAL A 343 1.99 -17.42 -9.91
CA VAL A 343 0.67 -16.89 -9.54
C VAL A 343 -0.45 -17.27 -10.50
N GLU A 344 -0.16 -17.46 -11.80
CA GLU A 344 -1.15 -17.97 -12.77
C GLU A 344 -1.78 -19.32 -12.35
N ARG A 345 -1.11 -20.07 -11.47
CA ARG A 345 -1.49 -21.46 -11.15
C ARG A 345 -2.15 -21.65 -9.78
N LEU A 346 -2.19 -20.64 -8.91
CA LEU A 346 -2.54 -20.82 -7.48
C LEU A 346 -3.89 -20.22 -7.06
N GLU A 347 -4.48 -19.29 -7.81
CA GLU A 347 -5.46 -18.37 -7.20
C GLU A 347 -6.91 -18.40 -7.67
N GLU A 348 -7.26 -18.99 -8.82
CA GLU A 348 -8.68 -18.97 -9.20
C GLU A 348 -9.54 -19.90 -8.33
N GLU A 349 -9.04 -21.09 -7.94
CA GLU A 349 -9.90 -22.10 -7.32
C GLU A 349 -10.05 -21.98 -5.79
N LYS A 350 -9.07 -21.44 -5.05
CA LYS A 350 -9.14 -21.37 -3.57
C LYS A 350 -9.90 -20.15 -3.07
N LEU A 351 -9.74 -19.00 -3.72
CA LEU A 351 -10.36 -17.74 -3.29
C LEU A 351 -11.89 -17.75 -3.52
N LEU A 352 -12.37 -18.38 -4.59
CA LEU A 352 -13.79 -18.40 -4.93
C LEU A 352 -14.65 -19.34 -4.06
N ARG A 353 -14.06 -20.31 -3.36
CA ARG A 353 -14.81 -21.34 -2.59
C ARG A 353 -15.48 -20.84 -1.31
N ASN A 354 -15.09 -19.67 -0.78
CA ASN A 354 -15.53 -19.18 0.53
C ASN A 354 -16.56 -18.03 0.48
N LEU A 355 -17.21 -17.80 -0.66
CA LEU A 355 -17.91 -16.54 -0.94
C LEU A 355 -19.42 -16.67 -1.18
N ARG A 356 -20.09 -17.48 -0.37
CA ARG A 356 -21.56 -17.42 -0.24
C ARG A 356 -21.94 -16.95 1.15
N VAL A 357 -22.65 -15.84 1.21
CA VAL A 357 -23.24 -15.32 2.44
C VAL A 357 -24.59 -14.68 2.09
N ASP A 358 -25.64 -15.10 2.79
CA ASP A 358 -27.01 -14.75 2.46
C ASP A 358 -27.64 -13.73 3.46
N ALA A 359 -26.92 -13.30 4.50
CA ALA A 359 -27.43 -12.30 5.46
C ALA A 359 -26.37 -11.24 5.83
N VAL A 360 -26.69 -9.98 5.54
CA VAL A 360 -25.86 -8.80 5.81
C VAL A 360 -26.51 -7.92 6.87
N ARG A 361 -25.76 -7.50 7.89
CA ARG A 361 -26.15 -6.41 8.80
C ARG A 361 -25.15 -5.27 8.70
N ALA A 362 -25.62 -4.02 8.56
CA ALA A 362 -24.76 -2.83 8.54
C ALA A 362 -24.82 -2.06 9.86
N SER A 363 -23.68 -1.57 10.31
CA SER A 363 -23.50 -0.72 11.48
C SER A 363 -22.46 0.38 11.18
N TYR A 364 -22.20 1.25 12.16
CA TYR A 364 -21.08 2.19 12.09
C TYR A 364 -19.92 1.69 12.96
N ASP A 365 -18.68 1.95 12.55
CA ASP A 365 -17.50 1.77 13.39
C ASP A 365 -17.27 2.98 14.32
N ASP A 366 -16.29 2.88 15.23
CA ASP A 366 -15.94 3.94 16.18
C ASP A 366 -15.51 5.26 15.52
N LYS A 367 -15.26 5.25 14.20
CA LYS A 367 -14.89 6.41 13.37
C LYS A 367 -16.06 6.91 12.52
N GLY A 368 -17.27 6.38 12.71
CA GLY A 368 -18.47 6.74 11.97
C GLY A 368 -18.52 6.16 10.55
N ARG A 369 -17.67 5.18 10.20
CA ARG A 369 -17.67 4.55 8.87
C ARG A 369 -18.64 3.38 8.83
N ILE A 370 -19.31 3.21 7.69
CA ILE A 370 -20.22 2.07 7.50
C ILE A 370 -19.41 0.78 7.47
N LYS A 371 -19.83 -0.19 8.28
CA LYS A 371 -19.32 -1.55 8.29
C LYS A 371 -20.47 -2.52 8.08
N MET A 372 -20.32 -3.42 7.12
CA MET A 372 -21.18 -4.59 6.99
C MET A 372 -20.61 -5.74 7.83
N SER A 373 -21.51 -6.60 8.29
CA SER A 373 -21.22 -7.84 8.98
C SER A 373 -22.03 -8.95 8.33
N LEU A 374 -21.41 -10.12 8.23
CA LEU A 374 -21.95 -11.31 7.59
C LEU A 374 -22.49 -12.21 8.69
N GLN A 375 -23.80 -12.46 8.72
CA GLN A 375 -24.39 -13.39 9.68
C GLN A 375 -24.43 -14.78 9.03
N ALA A 376 -23.71 -15.75 9.60
CA ALA A 376 -23.89 -17.14 9.23
C ALA A 376 -25.32 -17.57 9.59
N LEU A 377 -25.98 -18.36 8.74
CA LEU A 377 -27.35 -18.89 8.89
C LEU A 377 -27.56 -19.84 10.11
N ALA A 378 -26.78 -19.70 11.18
CA ALA A 378 -26.88 -20.53 12.38
C ALA A 378 -28.00 -20.09 13.36
N GLU A 379 -28.54 -18.87 13.24
CA GLU A 379 -29.45 -18.32 14.27
C GLU A 379 -30.96 -18.42 13.95
N LEU A 380 -31.36 -18.89 12.78
CA LEU A 380 -32.78 -19.11 12.46
C LEU A 380 -33.33 -20.48 12.87
N ASN A 381 -32.49 -21.40 13.36
CA ASN A 381 -32.91 -22.71 13.87
C ASN A 381 -33.18 -22.73 15.39
N ARG A 382 -33.13 -21.59 16.09
CA ARG A 382 -33.44 -21.49 17.53
C ARG A 382 -34.84 -20.98 17.87
N VAL A 383 -35.73 -20.92 16.88
CA VAL A 383 -37.17 -20.66 17.09
C VAL A 383 -37.94 -21.92 16.68
N GLY A 384 -37.81 -22.98 17.49
CA GLY A 384 -38.43 -24.28 17.21
C GLY A 384 -38.55 -25.24 18.38
N GLU A 385 -37.82 -25.02 19.48
CA GLU A 385 -38.01 -25.81 20.70
C GLU A 385 -38.85 -25.01 21.71
N GLN A 386 -40.17 -25.24 21.66
CA GLN A 386 -41.02 -24.99 22.83
C GLN A 386 -40.57 -25.95 23.95
N PRO A 387 -40.42 -25.49 25.20
CA PRO A 387 -40.15 -26.38 26.31
C PRO A 387 -41.43 -27.19 26.58
N SER A 388 -41.34 -28.50 26.35
CA SER A 388 -42.31 -29.48 26.82
C SER A 388 -42.48 -29.32 28.33
N ARG A 389 -43.62 -28.75 28.75
CA ARG A 389 -44.10 -28.91 30.12
C ARG A 389 -44.33 -30.40 30.36
N ASN A 390 -43.74 -30.95 31.40
CA ASN A 390 -44.30 -32.10 32.09
C ASN A 390 -44.19 -31.89 33.60
N PHE A 391 -45.32 -32.19 34.24
CA PHE A 391 -45.53 -32.32 35.68
C PHE A 391 -44.74 -33.48 36.27
#